data_AF-A0A429TD42-F1
#
_entry.id   AF-A0A429TD42-F1
#
_cell.length_a   1.000
_cell.length_b   1.000
_cell.length_c   1.000
_cell.angle_alpha   90.00
_cell.angle_beta   90.00
_cell.angle_gamma   90.00
#
_symmetry.space_group_name_H-M   'P 1'
#
loop_
_entity.id
_entity.type
_entity.pdbx_description
1 polymer ?
#
loop_
_entity_poly.entity_id
_entity_poly.type
_entity_poly.pdbx_seq_one_letter_code
_entity_poly.pdbx_strand_id
1 'polypeptide(L)' 'MSDEQGSHFYVLTLQSRNSSVCTVSGTYTPAPGATRNDVYTQLRADLARQYPSMENATVLHFSIEPNQL' A
#
# COMPACT_ATOMS: atom_id res chain seq x y z
N MET A 1 19.90 -6.82 -13.33
CA MET A 1 18.46 -7.13 -13.41
C MET A 1 17.76 -5.79 -13.31
N SER A 2 17.11 -5.33 -14.37
CA SER A 2 16.22 -4.17 -14.27
C SER A 2 14.97 -4.66 -13.54
N ASP A 3 14.81 -4.28 -12.27
CA ASP A 3 13.56 -4.51 -11.56
C ASP A 3 12.45 -3.84 -12.35
N GLU A 4 11.55 -4.63 -12.89
CA GLU A 4 10.40 -4.14 -13.64
C GLU A 4 9.54 -3.34 -12.67
N GLN A 5 9.49 -2.01 -12.85
CA GLN A 5 8.71 -1.15 -11.97
C GLN A 5 7.22 -1.50 -12.11
N GLY A 6 6.50 -1.53 -11.00
CA GLY A 6 5.07 -1.80 -11.02
C GLY A 6 4.31 -0.79 -11.88
N SER A 7 3.22 -1.24 -12.51
CA SER A 7 2.42 -0.40 -13.42
C SER A 7 1.68 0.74 -12.74
N HIS A 8 1.55 0.68 -11.41
CA HIS A 8 0.93 1.72 -10.59
C HIS A 8 1.87 2.14 -9.46
N PHE A 9 1.79 3.41 -9.08
CA PHE A 9 2.42 3.95 -7.88
C PHE A 9 1.37 4.09 -6.78
N TYR A 10 1.70 3.69 -5.56
CA TYR A 10 0.80 3.79 -4.41
C TYR A 10 1.42 4.63 -3.28
N VAL A 11 0.53 5.28 -2.51
CA VAL A 11 0.84 5.89 -1.22
C VAL A 11 -0.18 5.42 -0.20
N LEU A 12 0.29 4.93 0.94
CA LEU A 12 -0.54 4.44 2.04
C LEU A 12 -0.05 5.02 3.36
N THR A 13 -0.90 5.78 4.04
CA THR A 13 -0.62 6.35 5.37
C THR A 13 -1.45 5.63 6.42
N LEU A 14 -0.77 5.14 7.45
CA LEU A 14 -1.33 4.38 8.56
C LEU A 14 -1.06 5.08 9.88
N GLN A 15 -1.99 4.94 10.81
CA GLN A 15 -1.82 5.32 12.21
C GLN A 15 -2.02 4.09 13.09
N SER A 16 -1.00 3.73 13.86
CA SER A 16 -1.07 2.66 14.85
C SER A 16 -1.88 3.07 16.08
N ARG A 17 -2.20 2.10 16.95
CA ARG A 17 -2.95 2.34 18.19
C ARG A 17 -2.24 3.26 19.20
N ASN A 18 -0.91 3.33 19.16
CA ASN A 18 -0.12 4.25 19.99
C ASN A 18 0.10 5.61 19.31
N SER A 19 -0.74 5.97 18.33
CA SER A 19 -0.70 7.23 17.58
C SER A 19 0.57 7.47 16.75
N SER A 20 1.39 6.45 16.52
CA SER A 20 2.50 6.56 15.57
C SER A 20 1.96 6.55 14.15
N VAL A 21 2.45 7.48 13.32
CA VAL A 21 2.04 7.60 11.92
C VAL A 21 3.18 7.15 11.02
N CYS A 22 2.85 6.38 9.99
CA CYS A 22 3.79 5.95 8.97
C CYS A 22 3.16 6.13 7.59
N THR A 23 3.95 6.66 6.65
CA THR A 23 3.61 6.68 5.23
C THR A 23 4.54 5.74 4.50
N VAL A 24 3.95 4.83 3.72
CA VAL A 24 4.68 3.91 2.84
C VAL A 24 4.24 4.16 1.41
N SER A 25 5.19 4.11 0.49
CA SER A 25 4.95 4.23 -0.94
C SER A 25 5.78 3.22 -1.70
N GLY A 26 5.29 2.82 -2.87
CA GLY A 26 5.99 1.89 -3.74
C GLY A 26 5.28 1.74 -5.07
N THR A 27 5.75 0.78 -5.86
CA THR A 27 5.07 0.39 -7.09
C THR A 27 4.34 -0.94 -6.90
N TYR A 28 3.24 -1.13 -7.60
CA TYR A 28 2.42 -2.33 -7.56
C TYR A 28 1.83 -2.59 -8.96
N THR A 29 1.76 -3.85 -9.38
CA THR A 29 1.07 -4.25 -10.60
C THR A 29 -0.17 -5.03 -10.22
N PRO A 30 -1.38 -4.45 -10.35
CA PRO A 30 -2.62 -5.15 -10.08
C PRO A 30 -2.81 -6.37 -10.99
N ALA A 31 -3.37 -7.45 -10.44
CA ALA A 31 -3.81 -8.57 -11.25
C ALA A 31 -4.90 -8.12 -12.25
N PRO A 32 -5.02 -8.76 -13.43
CA PRO A 32 -6.07 -8.43 -14.39
C PRO A 32 -7.46 -8.49 -13.74
N GLY A 33 -8.23 -7.41 -13.86
CA GLY A 33 -9.57 -7.30 -13.28
C GLY A 33 -9.60 -6.97 -11.77
N ALA A 34 -8.45 -6.84 -11.11
CA ALA A 34 -8.40 -6.41 -9.71
C ALA A 34 -8.99 -5.00 -9.55
N THR A 35 -9.78 -4.84 -8.50
CA THR A 35 -10.35 -3.56 -8.13
C THR A 35 -9.39 -2.77 -7.24
N ARG A 36 -9.64 -1.47 -7.10
CA ARG A 36 -8.93 -0.63 -6.12
C ARG A 36 -9.06 -1.18 -4.69
N ASN A 37 -10.16 -1.85 -4.36
CA ASN A 37 -10.38 -2.46 -3.05
C ASN A 37 -9.50 -3.71 -2.82
N ASP A 38 -9.31 -4.54 -3.86
CA ASP A 38 -8.43 -5.72 -3.78
C ASP A 38 -6.99 -5.29 -3.51
N VAL A 39 -6.52 -4.27 -4.24
CA VAL A 39 -5.16 -3.74 -4.05
C VAL A 39 -5.00 -3.10 -2.68
N TYR A 40 -5.97 -2.32 -2.22
CA TYR A 40 -5.98 -1.76 -0.87
C TYR A 40 -5.85 -2.83 0.21
N THR A 41 -6.65 -3.89 0.10
CA THR A 41 -6.67 -4.99 1.07
C THR A 41 -5.35 -5.74 1.09
N GLN A 42 -4.79 -6.02 -0.09
CA GLN A 42 -3.49 -6.69 -0.23
C GLN A 42 -2.35 -5.85 0.39
N LEU A 43 -2.23 -4.57 -0.01
CA LEU A 43 -1.18 -3.69 0.50
C LEU A 43 -1.28 -3.50 2.03
N ARG A 44 -2.49 -3.41 2.57
CA ARG A 44 -2.69 -3.33 4.02
C ARG A 44 -2.22 -4.61 4.72
N ALA A 45 -2.51 -5.79 4.17
CA ALA A 45 -2.04 -7.06 4.72
C ALA A 45 -0.51 -7.19 4.63
N ASP A 46 0.09 -6.72 3.54
CA ASP A 46 1.54 -6.73 3.34
C ASP A 46 2.25 -5.84 4.36
N LEU A 47 1.73 -4.63 4.59
CA LEU A 47 2.26 -3.72 5.60
C LEU A 47 2.10 -4.25 7.02
N ALA A 48 0.98 -4.91 7.34
CA ALA A 48 0.81 -5.56 8.64
C ALA A 48 1.83 -6.70 8.86
N ARG A 49 2.15 -7.47 7.81
CA ARG A 49 3.18 -8.51 7.86
C ARG A 49 4.59 -7.93 8.01
N GLN A 50 4.89 -6.83 7.31
CA GLN A 50 6.19 -6.18 7.39
C GLN A 50 6.38 -5.43 8.72
N TYR A 51 5.33 -4.80 9.23
CA TYR A 51 5.30 -4.01 10.44
C TYR A 51 4.18 -4.51 11.36
N PRO A 52 4.42 -5.52 12.22
CA PRO A 52 3.38 -6.06 13.10
C PRO A 52 2.72 -5.02 14.02
N SER A 53 3.41 -3.93 14.36
CA SER A 53 2.84 -2.79 15.09
C SER A 53 1.68 -2.09 14.36
N MET A 54 1.52 -2.34 13.06
CA MET A 54 0.50 -1.79 12.18
C MET A 54 -0.66 -2.76 11.89
N GLU A 55 -0.67 -3.97 12.46
CA GLU A 55 -1.73 -4.97 12.22
C GLU A 55 -3.14 -4.42 12.48
N ASN A 56 -3.27 -3.57 13.49
CA ASN A 56 -4.51 -2.92 13.89
C ASN A 56 -4.53 -1.41 13.61
N ALA A 57 -3.73 -0.95 12.64
CA ALA A 57 -3.67 0.45 12.28
C ALA A 57 -4.91 0.93 11.51
N THR A 58 -5.24 2.20 11.73
CA THR A 58 -6.23 2.96 10.96
C THR A 58 -5.55 3.48 9.70
N VAL A 59 -6.18 3.30 8.54
CA VAL A 59 -5.71 3.94 7.31
C VAL A 59 -6.19 5.38 7.29
N LEU A 60 -5.25 6.32 7.17
CA LEU A 60 -5.53 7.75 7.06
C LEU A 60 -5.58 8.22 5.61
N HIS A 61 -4.80 7.59 4.73
CA HIS A 61 -4.74 7.93 3.31
C HIS A 61 -4.41 6.70 2.47
N PHE A 62 -5.06 6.57 1.32
CA PHE A 62 -4.71 5.58 0.30
C PHE A 62 -4.92 6.14 -1.11
N SER A 63 -3.86 6.15 -1.89
CA SER A 63 -3.89 6.40 -3.33
C SER A 63 -3.18 5.28 -4.08
N ILE A 64 -3.67 5.01 -5.28
CA ILE A 64 -3.00 4.19 -6.28
C ILE A 64 -3.38 4.74 -7.65
N GLU A 65 -2.37 5.05 -8.45
CA GLU A 65 -2.49 5.72 -9.74
C GLU A 65 -1.56 5.02 -10.75
N PRO A 66 -1.82 5.07 -12.07
CA PRO A 66 -0.85 4.63 -13.07
C PRO A 66 0.53 5.24 -12.84
N ASN A 67 1.59 4.43 -12.93
CA ASN A 67 2.97 4.86 -12.72
C ASN A 67 3.54 5.52 -13.99
N GLN A 68 2.90 6.60 -14.44
CA GLN A 68 3.26 7.41 -15.61
C GLN A 68 3.06 8.90 -15.25
N LEU A 69 3.85 9.78 -15.85
CA LEU A 69 3.82 11.24 -15.59
C LEU A 69 2.95 12.00 -16.59
#